data_AF-V4J8U1-F1
#
_entry.id   AF-V4J8U1-F1
#
_cell.length_a   1.000
_cell.length_b   1.000
_cell.length_c   1.000
_cell.angle_alpha   90.00
_cell.angle_beta   90.00
_cell.angle_gamma   90.00
#
_symmetry.space_group_name_H-M   'P 1'
#
loop_
_entity.id
_entity.type
_entity.pdbx_description
1 polymer ?
#
loop_
_entity_poly.entity_id
_entity_poly.type
_entity_poly.pdbx_seq_one_letter_code
_entity_poly.pdbx_strand_id
1 'polypeptide(L)' 'MLNIVYEALKELSKGGKEPVTESQILSYLARNGYSISLPDLVKSLMRLELLGLVYVTSSTKEERMVKLLVRQETTS' A
#
# COMPACT_ATOMS: atom_id res chain seq x y z
N MET A 1 7.83 -8.09 -6.99
CA MET A 1 6.68 -7.97 -6.05
C MET A 1 6.50 -6.56 -5.52
N LEU A 2 7.54 -5.88 -5.03
CA LEU A 2 7.41 -4.54 -4.45
C LEU A 2 6.77 -3.49 -5.38
N ASN A 3 7.14 -3.49 -6.67
CA ASN A 3 6.51 -2.62 -7.69
C ASN A 3 5.03 -2.91 -7.89
N ILE A 4 4.61 -4.17 -7.84
CA ILE A 4 3.21 -4.55 -8.07
C ILE A 4 2.34 -4.07 -6.90
N VAL A 5 2.84 -4.21 -5.67
CA VAL A 5 2.17 -3.69 -4.47
C VAL A 5 2.10 -2.15 -4.52
N TYR A 6 3.17 -1.49 -4.96
CA TYR A 6 3.20 -0.03 -5.11
C TYR A 6 2.21 0.48 -6.17
N GLU A 7 2.16 -0.16 -7.34
CA GLU A 7 1.20 0.17 -8.39
C GLU A 7 -0.24 -0.09 -7.92
N ALA A 8 -0.50 -1.22 -7.27
CA ALA A 8 -1.81 -1.51 -6.68
C ALA A 8 -2.22 -0.46 -5.65
N LEU A 9 -1.29 -0.04 -4.79
CA LEU A 9 -1.52 1.04 -3.83
C LEU A 9 -1.82 2.36 -4.54
N LYS A 10 -1.05 2.71 -5.58
CA LYS A 10 -1.24 3.96 -6.33
C LYS A 10 -2.61 3.99 -7.00
N GLU A 11 -3.03 2.89 -7.62
CA GLU A 11 -4.36 2.76 -8.24
C GLU A 11 -5.47 2.83 -7.19
N LEU A 12 -5.40 2.01 -6.14
CA LEU A 12 -6.43 1.95 -5.10
C LEU A 12 -6.54 3.26 -4.31
N SER A 13 -5.42 3.92 -4.03
CA SER A 13 -5.38 5.19 -3.28
C SER A 13 -5.69 6.41 -4.16
N LYS A 14 -6.01 6.21 -5.45
CA LYS A 14 -6.16 7.27 -6.45
C LYS A 14 -4.96 8.23 -6.47
N GLY A 15 -3.77 7.67 -6.39
CA GLY A 15 -2.50 8.39 -6.26
C GLY A 15 -2.36 9.06 -4.90
N GLY A 16 -2.63 8.36 -3.80
CA GLY A 16 -2.43 8.83 -2.42
C GLY A 16 -3.47 9.82 -1.88
N LYS A 17 -4.59 9.99 -2.57
CA LYS A 17 -5.73 10.77 -2.09
C LYS A 17 -6.51 10.06 -1.00
N GLU A 18 -6.62 8.73 -1.10
CA GLU A 18 -7.41 7.92 -0.17
C GLU A 18 -6.53 6.85 0.51
N PRO A 19 -6.68 6.63 1.83
CA PRO A 19 -6.06 5.50 2.49
C PRO A 19 -6.70 4.19 2.01
N VAL A 20 -5.90 3.15 1.90
CA VAL A 20 -6.31 1.83 1.38
C VAL A 20 -5.98 0.75 2.39
N THR A 21 -6.88 -0.21 2.58
CA THR A 21 -6.66 -1.28 3.56
C THR A 21 -5.89 -2.46 2.97
N GLU A 22 -5.23 -3.24 3.82
CA GLU A 22 -4.58 -4.49 3.41
C GLU A 22 -5.55 -5.43 2.65
N SER A 23 -6.80 -5.51 3.10
CA SER A 23 -7.85 -6.32 2.47
C SER A 23 -8.14 -5.86 1.04
N GLN A 24 -8.20 -4.54 0.81
CA GLN A 24 -8.37 -3.98 -0.52
C GLN A 24 -7.19 -4.31 -1.44
N ILE A 25 -5.96 -4.20 -0.92
CA ILE A 25 -4.74 -4.51 -1.68
C ILE A 25 -4.72 -5.99 -2.06
N LEU A 26 -5.02 -6.89 -1.12
CA LEU A 26 -5.08 -8.33 -1.38
C LEU A 26 -6.15 -8.66 -2.41
N SER A 27 -7.33 -8.08 -2.27
CA SER A 27 -8.44 -8.28 -3.21
C SER A 27 -8.08 -7.79 -4.62
N TYR A 28 -7.40 -6.65 -4.72
CA TYR A 28 -6.93 -6.11 -5.99
C TYR A 28 -5.85 -6.99 -6.63
N LEU A 29 -4.87 -7.44 -5.86
CA LEU A 29 -3.81 -8.31 -6.34
C LEU A 29 -4.36 -9.66 -6.81
N ALA A 30 -5.27 -10.26 -6.04
CA ALA A 30 -5.94 -11.50 -6.42
C ALA A 30 -6.74 -11.35 -7.73
N ARG A 31 -7.46 -10.24 -7.90
CA ARG A 31 -8.19 -9.92 -9.15
C ARG A 31 -7.29 -9.75 -10.36
N ASN A 32 -6.06 -9.27 -10.15
CA ASN A 32 -5.06 -9.10 -11.21
C ASN A 32 -4.22 -10.37 -11.44
N GLY A 33 -4.58 -11.50 -10.82
CA GLY A 33 -3.87 -12.77 -10.97
C GLY A 33 -2.60 -12.90 -10.12
N TYR A 34 -2.36 -11.97 -9.20
CA TYR A 34 -1.24 -12.03 -8.27
C TYR A 34 -1.65 -12.72 -6.97
N SER A 35 -1.03 -13.86 -6.68
CA SER A 35 -1.13 -14.51 -5.37
C SER A 35 -0.01 -14.03 -4.46
N ILE A 36 -0.35 -13.24 -3.45
CA ILE A 36 0.58 -12.81 -2.39
C ILE A 36 -0.02 -13.17 -1.05
N SER A 37 0.80 -13.71 -0.14
CA SER A 37 0.38 -13.97 1.23
C SER A 37 0.39 -12.69 2.05
N LEU A 38 -0.50 -12.59 3.05
CA LEU A 38 -0.54 -11.49 4.01
C LEU A 38 0.85 -11.12 4.58
N PRO A 39 1.70 -12.06 5.06
CA PRO A 39 3.03 -11.72 5.55
C PRO A 39 3.97 -11.13 4.47
N ASP A 40 3.87 -11.55 3.21
CA ASP A 40 4.69 -10.99 2.13
C ASP A 40 4.20 -9.61 1.68
N LEU A 41 2.89 -9.38 1.74
CA LEU A 41 2.31 -8.05 1.58
C LEU A 41 2.82 -7.12 2.67
N VAL A 42 2.74 -7.52 3.95
CA VAL A 42 3.22 -6.74 5.09
C VAL A 42 4.71 -6.43 4.94
N LYS A 43 5.56 -7.39 4.56
CA LYS A 43 6.98 -7.15 4.28
C LYS A 43 7.18 -6.10 3.18
N SER A 44 6.37 -6.14 2.13
CA SER A 44 6.42 -5.17 1.03
C SER A 44 6.00 -3.79 1.49
N LEU A 45 4.93 -3.69 2.29
CA LEU A 45 4.45 -2.45 2.88
C LEU A 45 5.46 -1.82 3.83
N MET A 46 6.07 -2.61 4.73
CA MET A 46 7.13 -2.15 5.62
C MET A 46 8.34 -1.62 4.85
N ARG A 47 8.73 -2.29 3.76
CA ARG A 47 9.81 -1.79 2.89
C ARG A 47 9.45 -0.48 2.21
N LEU A 48 8.21 -0.34 1.72
CA LEU A 48 7.72 0.91 1.13
C LEU A 48 7.68 2.04 2.18
N GLU A 49 7.36 1.72 3.42
CA GLU A 49 7.34 2.67 4.54
C GLU A 49 8.75 3.10 4.92
N LEU A 50 9.72 2.17 4.98
CA LEU A 50 11.14 2.48 5.16
C LEU A 50 11.71 3.36 4.05
N LEU A 51 11.18 3.24 2.83
CA LEU A 51 11.53 4.09 1.69
C LEU A 51 10.83 5.47 1.73
N GLY A 52 9.93 5.70 2.70
CA GLY A 52 9.15 6.93 2.81
C GLY A 52 8.10 7.09 1.71
N LEU A 53 7.67 5.99 1.08
CA LEU A 53 6.69 5.98 -0.02
C LEU A 53 5.26 5.76 0.47
N VAL A 54 5.09 5.12 1.62
CA VAL A 54 3.79 4.84 2.22
C VAL A 54 3.86 5.03 3.73
N TYR A 55 2.70 5.20 4.35
CA TYR A 55 2.55 5.27 5.80
C TYR A 55 1.52 4.24 6.23
N VAL A 56 1.89 3.33 7.13
CA VAL A 56 1.03 2.24 7.57
C VAL A 56 0.50 2.55 8.98
N THR A 57 -0.74 2.99 9.04
CA THR A 57 -1.48 3.13 10.30
C THR A 57 -2.05 1.80 10.74
N SER A 58 -1.53 1.26 11.84
CA SER A 58 -2.07 0.07 12.50
C SER A 58 -2.96 0.53 13.65
N SER A 59 -4.28 0.35 13.53
CA SER A 59 -5.18 0.55 14.68
C SER A 59 -5.29 -0.79 15.41
N THR A 60 -5.10 -0.80 16.73
CA THR A 60 -4.90 -2.00 17.56
C THR A 60 -6.09 -2.97 17.62
N LYS A 61 -7.17 -2.74 16.86
CA LYS A 61 -8.34 -3.62 16.77
C LYS A 61 -8.89 -3.84 15.35
N GLU A 62 -8.47 -3.07 14.35
CA GLU A 62 -9.10 -3.07 13.01
C GLU A 62 -8.03 -2.86 11.92
N GLU A 63 -8.30 -3.38 10.72
CA GLU A 63 -7.45 -3.43 9.51
C GLU A 63 -6.37 -2.34 9.41
N ARG A 64 -5.14 -2.72 9.01
CA ARG A 64 -4.12 -1.70 8.73
C ARG A 64 -4.51 -0.88 7.52
N MET A 65 -4.51 0.43 7.71
CA MET A 65 -4.67 1.39 6.63
C MET A 65 -3.30 1.82 6.15
N VAL A 66 -3.10 1.73 4.84
CA VAL A 66 -1.91 2.17 4.13
C VAL A 66 -2.27 3.45 3.41
N LYS A 67 -1.56 4.53 3.72
CA LYS A 67 -1.65 5.79 2.99
C LYS A 67 -0.43 5.93 2.09
N LEU A 68 -0.64 6.12 0.80
CA LEU A 68 0.48 6.39 -0.11
C LEU A 68 0.96 7.82 0.13
N LEU A 69 2.23 7.95 0.50
CA LEU A 69 2.90 9.24 0.56
C LEU A 69 3.31 9.56 -0.87
N VAL A 70 2.41 10.21 -1.60
CA VAL A 70 2.84 10.93 -2.80
C VAL A 70 3.90 11.88 -2.28
N ARG A 71 5.15 11.74 -2.73
CA ARG A 71 6.07 12.87 -2.66
C ARG A 71 5.30 13.98 -3.34
N GLN A 72 4.80 14.95 -2.57
CA GLN A 72 4.64 16.27 -3.11
C GLN A 72 6.03 16.56 -3.65
N GLU A 73 6.18 16.40 -4.97
CA GLU A 73 7.25 17.07 -5.66
C GLU A 73 7.20 18.47 -5.11
N THR A 74 8.22 18.77 -4.32
CA THR A 74 8.36 20.06 -3.66
C THR A 74 8.50 20.99 -4.84
N THR A 75 7.39 21.59 -5.27
CA THR A 75 7.41 22.73 -6.17
C THR A 75 8.14 23.81 -5.38
N SER A 76 9.44 23.88 -5.70
CA SER A 76 10.36 25.00 -5.74
C SER A 76 10.07 26.19 -4.84
#